data_AF-A0A960SPK0-F1
#
_entry.id   AF-A0A960SPK0-F1
#
_cell.length_a   1.000
_cell.length_b   1.000
_cell.length_c   1.000
_cell.angle_alpha   90.00
_cell.angle_beta   90.00
_cell.angle_gamma   90.00
#
_symmetry.space_group_name_H-M   'P 1'
#
loop_
_entity.id
_entity.type
_entity.pdbx_description
1 polymer ?
#
loop_
_entity_poly.entity_id
_entity_poly.type
_entity_poly.pdbx_seq_one_letter_code
_entity_poly.pdbx_strand_id
1 'polypeptide(L)'
;MSIRFRLPRPLGVLLLLAWLVAVASARTRAGSSVLPSRGQAAWQDLQFGVLVRFGLATYLEADTGEGEESVTLFAPDQFDALQWSRGARRAGARYLMVTVKGRDGFCLWPSRRTEYSVRAAPWRDGQGDVLREVSAACRESDLRLGLWFPLEDRHEPSAANPAAYNEFLQGQLAELLTDYG
;
A
#
# COMPACT_ATOMS: atom_id res chain seq x y z
N MET A 1 78.21 11.99 -9.29
CA MET A 1 77.37 12.92 -10.07
C MET A 1 75.91 12.71 -9.64
N SER A 2 75.37 13.60 -8.80
CA SER A 2 74.00 13.48 -8.24
C SER A 2 73.07 14.41 -9.01
N ILE A 3 72.19 13.84 -9.85
CA ILE A 3 71.19 14.61 -10.60
C ILE A 3 69.95 14.74 -9.71
N ARG A 4 69.74 15.93 -9.17
CA ARG A 4 68.50 16.29 -8.45
C ARG A 4 67.44 16.68 -9.49
N PHE A 5 66.49 15.80 -9.76
CA PHE A 5 65.30 16.15 -10.54
C PHE A 5 64.44 17.15 -9.75
N ARG A 6 64.42 18.42 -10.19
CA ARG A 6 63.43 19.40 -9.76
C ARG A 6 62.25 19.35 -10.72
N LEU A 7 61.11 18.86 -10.26
CA LEU A 7 59.87 18.98 -11.01
C LEU A 7 59.52 20.46 -11.25
N PRO A 8 59.02 20.83 -12.44
CA PRO A 8 58.60 22.18 -12.74
C PRO A 8 57.44 22.59 -11.81
N ARG A 9 57.55 23.78 -11.21
CA ARG A 9 56.61 24.35 -10.23
C ARG A 9 55.11 24.21 -10.57
N PRO A 10 54.64 24.39 -11.82
CA PRO A 10 53.21 24.24 -12.12
C PRO A 10 52.72 22.79 -12.04
N LEU A 11 53.57 21.80 -12.33
CA LEU A 11 53.20 20.39 -12.30
C LEU A 11 52.97 19.88 -10.87
N GLY A 12 53.79 20.37 -9.92
CA GLY A 12 53.62 20.06 -8.50
C GLY A 12 52.31 20.61 -7.91
N VAL A 13 51.89 21.81 -8.34
CA VAL A 13 50.61 22.42 -7.92
C VAL A 13 49.42 21.69 -8.52
N LEU A 14 49.51 21.29 -9.80
CA LEU A 14 48.45 20.51 -10.46
C LEU A 14 48.27 19.13 -9.85
N LEU A 15 49.36 18.44 -9.50
CA LEU A 15 49.30 17.15 -8.82
C LEU A 15 48.75 17.28 -7.39
N LEU A 16 49.08 18.36 -6.67
CA LEU A 16 48.53 18.64 -5.35
C LEU A 16 47.02 18.95 -5.42
N LEU A 17 46.58 19.72 -6.41
CA LEU A 17 45.17 20.01 -6.64
C LEU A 17 44.38 18.76 -7.05
N ALA A 18 44.92 17.92 -7.93
CA ALA A 18 44.31 16.65 -8.30
C ALA A 18 44.19 15.70 -7.08
N TRP A 19 45.22 15.66 -6.22
CA TRP A 19 45.17 14.89 -4.98
C TRP A 19 44.15 15.47 -3.99
N LEU A 20 44.07 16.79 -3.82
CA LEU A 20 43.07 17.45 -2.97
C LEU A 20 41.64 17.20 -3.46
N VAL A 21 41.39 17.23 -4.77
CA VAL A 21 40.08 16.87 -5.35
C VAL A 21 39.76 15.40 -5.13
N ALA A 22 40.75 14.49 -5.29
CA ALA A 22 40.57 13.06 -5.02
C ALA A 22 40.26 12.78 -3.54
N VAL A 23 40.96 13.45 -2.62
CA VAL A 23 40.73 13.34 -1.15
C VAL A 23 39.39 13.96 -0.74
N ALA A 24 38.99 15.09 -1.34
CA ALA A 24 37.68 15.69 -1.12
C ALA A 24 36.53 14.80 -1.63
N SER A 25 36.73 14.14 -2.77
CA SER A 25 35.78 13.17 -3.36
C SER A 25 35.72 11.87 -2.55
N ALA A 26 36.83 11.44 -1.96
CA ALA A 26 36.87 10.28 -1.07
C ALA A 26 36.14 10.52 0.27
N ARG A 27 36.02 11.78 0.70
CA ARG A 27 35.31 12.17 1.93
C ARG A 27 33.79 12.40 1.76
N THR A 28 33.23 12.23 0.57
CA THR A 28 31.80 12.51 0.31
C THR A 28 30.92 11.27 0.04
N ARG A 29 31.41 10.05 0.31
CA ARG A 29 30.56 8.85 0.35
C ARG A 29 30.68 8.09 1.66
N ALA A 30 30.46 8.76 2.78
CA ALA A 30 29.82 8.09 3.91
C ALA A 30 28.31 8.07 3.63
N GLY A 31 27.89 7.36 2.57
CA GLY A 31 26.48 7.04 2.37
C GLY A 31 26.03 6.22 3.57
N SER A 32 24.87 6.55 4.14
CA SER A 32 24.30 5.81 5.28
C SER A 32 24.39 4.31 5.03
N SER A 33 24.89 3.53 6.00
CA SER A 33 24.97 2.06 5.94
C SER A 33 23.60 1.37 5.89
N VAL A 34 22.52 2.15 5.97
CA VAL A 34 21.14 1.69 5.90
C VAL A 34 20.72 1.61 4.44
N LEU A 35 20.61 0.39 3.93
CA LEU A 35 20.06 0.09 2.59
C LEU A 35 18.60 -0.38 2.71
N PRO A 36 17.76 -0.16 1.70
CA PRO A 36 16.42 -0.74 1.68
C PRO A 36 16.51 -2.26 1.64
N SER A 37 15.59 -2.92 2.36
CA SER A 37 15.31 -4.33 2.15
C SER A 37 14.84 -4.59 0.72
N ARG A 38 14.88 -5.85 0.27
CA ARG A 38 14.37 -6.25 -1.06
C ARG A 38 12.92 -5.83 -1.28
N GLY A 39 12.07 -5.91 -0.26
CA GLY A 39 10.68 -5.50 -0.34
C GLY A 39 10.51 -3.98 -0.52
N GLN A 40 11.31 -3.18 0.20
CA GLN A 40 11.31 -1.73 0.05
C GLN A 40 11.80 -1.30 -1.33
N ALA A 41 12.88 -1.91 -1.83
CA ALA A 41 13.38 -1.64 -3.18
C ALA A 41 12.35 -2.00 -4.25
N ALA A 42 11.75 -3.20 -4.14
CA ALA A 42 10.70 -3.64 -5.07
C ALA A 42 9.45 -2.75 -5.04
N TRP A 43 9.09 -2.18 -3.88
CA TRP A 43 8.00 -1.20 -3.79
C TRP A 43 8.41 0.16 -4.40
N GLN A 44 9.64 0.61 -4.17
CA GLN A 44 10.18 1.85 -4.74
C GLN A 44 10.18 1.81 -6.28
N ASP A 45 10.47 0.63 -6.87
CA ASP A 45 10.44 0.40 -8.32
C ASP A 45 9.03 0.46 -8.93
N LEU A 46 7.97 0.32 -8.11
CA LEU A 46 6.60 0.51 -8.58
C LEU A 46 6.28 1.97 -8.85
N GLN A 47 6.97 2.90 -8.17
CA GLN A 47 6.87 4.36 -8.30
C GLN A 47 5.48 4.94 -8.00
N PHE A 48 4.48 4.64 -8.82
CA PHE A 48 3.15 5.22 -8.78
C PHE A 48 2.06 4.15 -8.65
N GLY A 49 1.10 4.41 -7.77
CA GLY A 49 -0.09 3.59 -7.57
C GLY A 49 -1.29 4.44 -7.18
N VAL A 50 -2.47 3.81 -7.18
CA VAL A 50 -3.75 4.45 -6.89
C VAL A 50 -4.38 3.80 -5.67
N LEU A 51 -4.92 4.58 -4.74
CA LEU A 51 -5.76 4.10 -3.64
C LEU A 51 -7.23 4.38 -3.98
N VAL A 52 -8.06 3.35 -3.93
CA VAL A 52 -9.52 3.43 -4.03
C VAL A 52 -10.10 3.31 -2.62
N ARG A 53 -10.75 4.38 -2.15
CA ARG A 53 -11.59 4.34 -0.94
C ARG A 53 -13.03 4.07 -1.37
N PHE A 54 -13.56 2.95 -0.92
CA PHE A 54 -14.92 2.49 -1.23
C PHE A 54 -15.50 1.76 -0.02
N GLY A 55 -16.80 1.90 0.23
CA GLY A 55 -17.49 1.22 1.33
C GLY A 55 -18.76 1.96 1.76
N LEU A 56 -19.24 1.71 2.97
CA LEU A 56 -20.46 2.37 3.47
C LEU A 56 -20.33 3.89 3.47
N ALA A 57 -19.16 4.44 3.83
CA ALA A 57 -18.88 5.87 3.78
C ALA A 57 -19.11 6.51 2.38
N THR A 58 -19.07 5.74 1.29
CA THR A 58 -19.41 6.23 -0.05
C THR A 58 -20.89 6.67 -0.16
N TYR A 59 -21.76 6.12 0.69
CA TYR A 59 -23.19 6.42 0.76
C TYR A 59 -23.54 7.42 1.86
N LEU A 60 -22.54 7.89 2.61
CA LEU A 60 -22.71 8.83 3.70
C LEU A 60 -22.19 10.22 3.28
N GLU A 61 -22.72 11.26 3.90
CA GLU A 61 -22.15 12.61 3.84
C GLU A 61 -21.00 12.78 4.84
N ALA A 62 -20.14 11.76 4.98
CA ALA A 62 -19.07 11.71 5.95
C ALA A 62 -17.83 10.96 5.42
N ASP A 63 -16.64 11.34 5.90
CA ASP A 63 -15.38 10.67 5.55
C ASP A 63 -15.24 9.27 6.16
N THR A 64 -16.01 8.97 7.21
CA THR A 64 -16.04 7.69 7.92
C THR A 64 -17.44 7.48 8.52
N GLY A 65 -17.90 6.23 8.60
CA GLY A 65 -19.08 5.89 9.37
C GLY A 65 -18.77 5.71 10.86
N GLU A 66 -19.80 5.68 11.68
CA GLU A 66 -19.79 5.51 13.12
C GLU A 66 -19.89 4.03 13.56
N GLY A 67 -20.13 3.11 12.64
CA GLY A 67 -20.16 1.66 12.90
C GLY A 67 -21.56 1.12 13.26
N GLU A 68 -22.59 1.95 13.14
CA GLU A 68 -23.99 1.57 13.38
C GLU A 68 -24.84 1.63 12.10
N GLU A 69 -24.21 1.91 10.96
CA GLU A 69 -24.89 2.05 9.69
C GLU A 69 -25.56 0.76 9.24
N SER A 70 -26.70 0.89 8.55
CA SER A 70 -27.33 -0.29 7.96
C SER A 70 -26.48 -0.84 6.81
N VAL A 71 -26.16 -2.13 6.85
CA VAL A 71 -25.52 -2.86 5.74
C VAL A 71 -26.31 -2.76 4.44
N THR A 72 -27.61 -2.45 4.51
CA THR A 72 -28.47 -2.27 3.33
C THR A 72 -28.13 -1.03 2.51
N LEU A 73 -27.38 -0.07 3.08
CA LEU A 73 -26.88 1.09 2.34
C LEU A 73 -25.85 0.69 1.29
N PHE A 74 -25.12 -0.40 1.53
CA PHE A 74 -24.15 -0.90 0.55
C PHE A 74 -24.86 -1.61 -0.61
N ALA A 75 -25.17 -0.85 -1.65
CA ALA A 75 -25.89 -1.35 -2.83
C ALA A 75 -25.40 -0.66 -4.11
N PRO A 76 -24.15 -0.90 -4.56
CA PRO A 76 -23.68 -0.32 -5.82
C PRO A 76 -24.39 -1.00 -7.00
N ASP A 77 -24.91 -0.18 -7.91
CA ASP A 77 -25.71 -0.59 -9.06
C ASP A 77 -24.85 -1.02 -10.26
N GLN A 78 -23.75 -0.30 -10.50
CA GLN A 78 -22.85 -0.50 -11.64
C GLN A 78 -21.41 -0.75 -11.19
N PHE A 79 -21.23 -1.50 -10.11
CA PHE A 79 -19.89 -1.87 -9.63
C PHE A 79 -19.11 -2.61 -10.74
N ASP A 80 -17.96 -2.06 -11.12
CA ASP A 80 -17.05 -2.64 -12.11
C ASP A 80 -15.59 -2.43 -11.66
N ALA A 81 -15.01 -3.46 -11.04
CA ALA A 81 -13.60 -3.43 -10.62
C ALA A 81 -12.61 -3.31 -11.80
N LEU A 82 -13.00 -3.80 -12.98
CA LEU A 82 -12.18 -3.74 -14.19
C LEU A 82 -12.14 -2.33 -14.76
N GLN A 83 -13.20 -1.54 -14.58
CA GLN A 83 -13.19 -0.11 -14.88
C GLN A 83 -12.12 0.60 -14.03
N TRP A 84 -12.05 0.30 -12.73
CA TRP A 84 -11.06 0.89 -11.82
C TRP A 84 -9.63 0.52 -12.21
N SER A 85 -9.36 -0.77 -12.41
CA SER A 85 -8.02 -1.27 -12.73
C SER A 85 -7.55 -0.77 -14.10
N ARG A 86 -8.42 -0.73 -15.11
CA ARG A 86 -8.10 -0.14 -16.42
C ARG A 86 -7.83 1.35 -16.32
N GLY A 87 -8.62 2.08 -15.54
CA GLY A 87 -8.39 3.50 -15.27
C GLY A 87 -7.02 3.75 -14.64
N ALA A 88 -6.70 3.03 -13.58
CA ALA A 88 -5.41 3.13 -12.90
C ALA A 88 -4.24 2.77 -13.83
N ARG A 89 -4.36 1.69 -14.61
CA ARG A 89 -3.32 1.30 -15.57
C ARG A 89 -3.11 2.35 -16.65
N ARG A 90 -4.18 2.94 -17.20
CA ARG A 90 -4.10 4.04 -18.18
C ARG A 90 -3.45 5.28 -17.60
N ALA A 91 -3.65 5.55 -16.30
CA ALA A 91 -2.98 6.63 -15.59
C ALA A 91 -1.49 6.35 -15.31
N GLY A 92 -0.97 5.16 -15.67
CA GLY A 92 0.42 4.77 -15.48
C GLY A 92 0.72 4.06 -14.16
N ALA A 93 -0.31 3.73 -13.36
CA ALA A 93 -0.12 3.03 -12.09
C ALA A 93 0.50 1.64 -12.30
N ARG A 94 1.29 1.20 -11.31
CA ARG A 94 1.84 -0.17 -11.22
C ARG A 94 1.14 -1.00 -10.15
N TYR A 95 0.39 -0.36 -9.27
CA TYR A 95 -0.39 -1.02 -8.25
C TYR A 95 -1.68 -0.27 -7.95
N LEU A 96 -2.69 -1.03 -7.52
CA LEU A 96 -3.98 -0.52 -7.04
C LEU A 96 -4.14 -0.98 -5.59
N MET A 97 -4.38 -0.04 -4.69
CA MET A 97 -4.76 -0.29 -3.32
C MET A 97 -6.26 -0.09 -3.15
N VAL A 98 -6.91 -0.92 -2.34
CA VAL A 98 -8.33 -0.77 -2.01
C VAL A 98 -8.53 -0.82 -0.49
N THR A 99 -9.43 0.01 0.03
CA THR A 99 -9.91 -0.10 1.42
C THR A 99 -10.70 -1.39 1.57
N VAL A 100 -10.20 -2.34 2.35
CA VAL A 100 -10.91 -3.61 2.56
C VAL A 100 -12.01 -3.50 3.62
N LYS A 101 -11.83 -2.56 4.55
CA LYS A 101 -12.71 -2.25 5.67
C LYS A 101 -12.59 -0.75 5.97
N GLY A 102 -13.70 -0.10 6.30
CA GLY A 102 -13.68 1.27 6.83
C GLY A 102 -13.38 1.30 8.34
N ARG A 103 -13.25 2.50 8.93
CA ARG A 103 -13.18 2.61 10.41
C ARG A 103 -14.52 2.31 11.06
N ASP A 104 -15.61 2.42 10.31
CA ASP A 104 -16.94 1.92 10.67
C ASP A 104 -16.98 0.39 10.84
N GLY A 105 -15.99 -0.36 10.34
CA GLY A 105 -15.91 -1.81 10.51
C GLY A 105 -16.54 -2.64 9.41
N PHE A 106 -17.25 -2.04 8.44
CA PHE A 106 -17.89 -2.80 7.37
C PHE A 106 -16.87 -3.42 6.41
N CYS A 107 -16.90 -4.75 6.30
CA CYS A 107 -15.97 -5.51 5.49
C CYS A 107 -16.45 -5.67 4.04
N LEU A 108 -15.59 -5.34 3.07
CA LEU A 108 -15.90 -5.46 1.63
C LEU A 108 -15.75 -6.88 1.06
N TRP A 109 -15.41 -7.83 1.92
CA TRP A 109 -15.36 -9.26 1.61
C TRP A 109 -16.23 -10.02 2.61
N PRO A 110 -16.72 -11.23 2.27
CA PRO A 110 -17.56 -12.03 3.16
C PRO A 110 -16.74 -12.66 4.30
N SER A 111 -16.20 -11.83 5.20
CA SER A 111 -15.35 -12.26 6.32
C SER A 111 -16.04 -13.33 7.17
N ARG A 112 -15.30 -14.32 7.65
CA ARG A 112 -15.82 -15.33 8.60
C ARG A 112 -15.79 -14.82 10.04
N ARG A 113 -15.27 -13.62 10.28
CA ARG A 113 -15.08 -13.03 11.62
C ARG A 113 -16.24 -12.13 12.04
N THR A 114 -17.01 -11.58 11.10
CA THR A 114 -18.13 -10.68 11.38
C THR A 114 -19.23 -10.82 10.34
N GLU A 115 -20.48 -10.56 10.74
CA GLU A 115 -21.62 -10.41 9.81
C GLU A 115 -21.71 -9.00 9.22
N TYR A 116 -20.99 -8.03 9.79
CA TYR A 116 -20.95 -6.65 9.29
C TYR A 116 -20.05 -6.54 8.05
N SER A 117 -20.56 -7.11 6.96
CA SER A 117 -19.85 -7.27 5.70
C SER A 117 -20.82 -7.29 4.51
N VAL A 118 -20.26 -7.32 3.30
CA VAL A 118 -20.99 -7.50 2.04
C VAL A 118 -21.90 -8.74 2.01
N ARG A 119 -21.64 -9.77 2.84
CA ARG A 119 -22.51 -10.95 2.96
C ARG A 119 -23.91 -10.59 3.48
N ALA A 120 -24.01 -9.59 4.34
CA ALA A 120 -25.29 -9.13 4.90
C ALA A 120 -25.92 -8.00 4.08
N ALA A 121 -25.23 -7.48 3.06
CA ALA A 121 -25.74 -6.43 2.18
C ALA A 121 -26.60 -7.02 1.03
N PRO A 122 -27.56 -6.26 0.49
CA PRO A 122 -28.37 -6.69 -0.66
C PRO A 122 -27.56 -6.77 -1.96
N TRP A 123 -26.38 -6.16 -2.00
CA TRP A 123 -25.51 -6.19 -3.16
C TRP A 123 -25.17 -7.62 -3.58
N ARG A 124 -25.42 -7.95 -4.86
CA ARG A 124 -25.28 -9.29 -5.43
C ARG A 124 -25.98 -10.37 -4.59
N ASP A 125 -27.14 -10.05 -4.03
CA ASP A 125 -27.94 -10.97 -3.19
C ASP A 125 -27.14 -11.56 -2.01
N GLY A 126 -26.24 -10.77 -1.42
CA GLY A 126 -25.36 -11.18 -0.32
C GLY A 126 -24.23 -12.14 -0.72
N GLN A 127 -24.04 -12.39 -2.01
CA GLN A 127 -22.98 -13.26 -2.56
C GLN A 127 -21.79 -12.47 -3.12
N GLY A 128 -21.79 -11.14 -2.95
CA GLY A 128 -20.73 -10.29 -3.47
C GLY A 128 -19.43 -10.38 -2.68
N ASP A 129 -18.32 -10.20 -3.38
CA ASP A 129 -16.99 -10.07 -2.80
C ASP A 129 -16.19 -9.05 -3.62
N VAL A 130 -16.13 -7.81 -3.11
CA VAL A 130 -15.43 -6.70 -3.79
C VAL A 130 -13.96 -7.04 -3.97
N LEU A 131 -13.33 -7.66 -2.98
CA LEU A 131 -11.90 -7.95 -3.03
C LEU A 131 -11.58 -9.05 -4.03
N ARG A 132 -12.46 -10.03 -4.21
CA ARG A 132 -12.33 -11.05 -5.26
C ARG A 132 -12.37 -10.42 -6.64
N GLU A 133 -13.33 -9.53 -6.88
CA GLU A 133 -13.49 -8.83 -8.16
C GLU A 133 -12.31 -7.89 -8.43
N VAL A 134 -11.87 -7.11 -7.44
CA VAL A 134 -10.70 -6.22 -7.56
C VAL A 134 -9.40 -7.01 -7.75
N SER A 135 -9.21 -8.13 -7.03
CA SER A 135 -8.06 -9.01 -7.20
C SER A 135 -7.98 -9.58 -8.61
N ALA A 136 -9.11 -10.07 -9.16
CA ALA A 136 -9.18 -10.55 -10.53
C ALA A 136 -8.88 -9.43 -11.55
N ALA A 137 -9.48 -8.25 -11.38
CA ALA A 137 -9.28 -7.10 -12.25
C ALA A 137 -7.83 -6.59 -12.26
N CYS A 138 -7.17 -6.56 -11.09
CA CYS A 138 -5.75 -6.23 -10.98
C CYS A 138 -4.86 -7.21 -11.74
N ARG A 139 -5.11 -8.52 -11.63
CA ARG A 139 -4.39 -9.55 -12.41
C ARG A 139 -4.58 -9.35 -13.90
N GLU A 140 -5.82 -9.11 -14.36
CA GLU A 140 -6.10 -8.86 -15.79
C GLU A 140 -5.40 -7.59 -16.30
N SER A 141 -5.28 -6.56 -15.45
CA SER A 141 -4.76 -5.25 -15.84
C SER A 141 -3.27 -5.06 -15.60
N ASP A 142 -2.53 -6.13 -15.25
CA ASP A 142 -1.10 -6.08 -14.89
C ASP A 142 -0.80 -5.03 -13.79
N LEU A 143 -1.59 -5.09 -12.72
CA LEU A 143 -1.42 -4.28 -11.52
C LEU A 143 -1.16 -5.17 -10.30
N ARG A 144 -0.21 -4.76 -9.46
CA ARG A 144 -0.11 -5.35 -8.12
C ARG A 144 -1.28 -4.89 -7.26
N LEU A 145 -1.82 -5.79 -6.45
CA LEU A 145 -2.86 -5.47 -5.48
C LEU A 145 -2.22 -5.08 -4.14
N GLY A 146 -2.73 -4.01 -3.52
CA GLY A 146 -2.49 -3.69 -2.11
C GLY A 146 -3.80 -3.60 -1.34
N LEU A 147 -3.76 -3.95 -0.07
CA LEU A 147 -4.91 -3.91 0.82
C LEU A 147 -4.70 -2.83 1.87
N TRP A 148 -5.63 -1.90 1.99
CA TRP A 148 -5.66 -0.92 3.08
C TRP A 148 -6.61 -1.40 4.16
N PHE A 149 -6.06 -1.67 5.35
CA PHE A 149 -6.78 -2.24 6.49
C PHE A 149 -6.63 -1.31 7.71
N PRO A 150 -7.73 -0.77 8.26
CA PRO A 150 -7.68 0.09 9.45
C PRO A 150 -7.54 -0.73 10.73
N LEU A 151 -6.78 -0.22 11.70
CA LEU A 151 -6.70 -0.80 13.04
C LEU A 151 -7.87 -0.41 13.93
N GLU A 152 -8.53 0.71 13.67
CA GLU A 152 -9.75 1.10 14.38
C GLU A 152 -10.96 0.45 13.72
N ASP A 153 -11.86 -0.03 14.57
CA ASP A 153 -13.14 -0.60 14.20
C ASP A 153 -14.17 -0.11 15.22
N ARG A 154 -15.17 0.64 14.75
CA ARG A 154 -16.21 1.22 15.58
C ARG A 154 -17.40 0.28 15.78
N HIS A 155 -17.48 -0.80 15.00
CA HIS A 155 -18.55 -1.79 15.09
C HIS A 155 -18.16 -2.97 15.98
N GLU A 156 -16.88 -3.37 15.98
CA GLU A 156 -16.42 -4.59 16.62
C GLU A 156 -16.50 -4.54 18.16
N PRO A 157 -17.35 -5.38 18.81
CA PRO A 157 -17.54 -5.34 20.26
C PRO A 157 -16.28 -5.65 21.07
N SER A 158 -15.35 -6.44 20.50
CA SER A 158 -14.10 -6.77 21.19
C SER A 158 -13.11 -5.61 21.25
N ALA A 159 -13.36 -4.46 20.60
CA ALA A 159 -12.44 -3.32 20.55
C ALA A 159 -11.99 -2.79 21.93
N ALA A 160 -12.80 -2.96 22.98
CA ALA A 160 -12.43 -2.60 24.35
C ALA A 160 -11.47 -3.60 25.04
N ASN A 161 -11.26 -4.78 24.45
CA ASN A 161 -10.37 -5.84 24.94
C ASN A 161 -9.25 -6.10 23.92
N PRO A 162 -8.03 -5.58 24.15
CA PRO A 162 -6.93 -5.68 23.19
C PRO A 162 -6.57 -7.11 22.77
N ALA A 163 -6.65 -8.09 23.67
CA ALA A 163 -6.30 -9.47 23.35
C ALA A 163 -7.32 -10.10 22.40
N ALA A 164 -8.61 -9.98 22.72
CA ALA A 164 -9.69 -10.48 21.88
C ALA A 164 -9.74 -9.75 20.53
N TYR A 165 -9.55 -8.44 20.53
CA TYR A 165 -9.53 -7.64 19.31
C TYR A 165 -8.35 -7.98 18.40
N ASN A 166 -7.16 -8.21 18.98
CA ASN A 166 -6.01 -8.67 18.19
C ASN A 166 -6.28 -10.03 17.54
N GLU A 167 -6.94 -10.96 18.23
CA GLU A 167 -7.33 -12.26 17.65
C GLU A 167 -8.37 -12.08 16.52
N PHE A 168 -9.32 -11.16 16.68
CA PHE A 168 -10.26 -10.79 15.63
C PHE A 168 -9.54 -10.26 14.38
N LEU A 169 -8.68 -9.25 14.55
CA LEU A 169 -7.93 -8.63 13.47
C LEU A 169 -6.97 -9.61 12.79
N GLN A 170 -6.25 -10.44 13.55
CA GLN A 170 -5.37 -11.49 13.00
C GLN A 170 -6.17 -12.50 12.19
N GLY A 171 -7.37 -12.86 12.65
CA GLY A 171 -8.31 -13.68 11.90
C GLY A 171 -8.63 -13.06 10.54
N GLN A 172 -9.03 -11.79 10.50
CA GLN A 172 -9.32 -11.08 9.25
C GLN A 172 -8.10 -10.96 8.34
N LEU A 173 -6.93 -10.60 8.89
CA LEU A 173 -5.68 -10.53 8.14
C LEU A 173 -5.31 -11.89 7.53
N ALA A 174 -5.56 -13.00 8.22
CA ALA A 174 -5.32 -14.33 7.68
C ALA A 174 -6.20 -14.63 6.45
N GLU A 175 -7.46 -14.21 6.44
CA GLU A 175 -8.34 -14.34 5.26
C GLU A 175 -7.80 -13.51 4.09
N LEU A 176 -7.50 -12.23 4.36
CA LEU A 176 -7.06 -11.26 3.37
C LEU A 176 -5.74 -11.65 2.71
N LEU A 177 -4.78 -12.17 3.48
CA LEU A 177 -3.44 -12.51 3.00
C LEU A 177 -3.34 -13.94 2.42
N THR A 178 -4.42 -14.72 2.46
CA THR A 178 -4.44 -16.10 1.93
C THR A 178 -5.36 -16.23 0.73
N ASP A 179 -6.55 -15.63 0.78
CA ASP A 179 -7.62 -15.96 -0.15
C ASP A 179 -7.59 -15.11 -1.44
N TYR A 180 -6.82 -14.02 -1.48
CA TYR A 180 -6.89 -13.01 -2.55
C TYR A 180 -5.64 -12.90 -3.43
N GLY A 181 -4.62 -13.73 -3.21
CA GLY A 181 -3.45 -13.88 -4.09
C GLY A 181 -2.19 -13.14 -3.67
#